data_AF-A0A328PTE5-F1
#
_entry.id   AF-A0A328PTE5-F1
#
_cell.length_a   1.000
_cell.length_b   1.000
_cell.length_c   1.000
_cell.angle_alpha   90.00
_cell.angle_beta   90.00
_cell.angle_gamma   90.00
#
_symmetry.space_group_name_H-M   'P 1'
#
loop_
_entity.id
_entity.type
_entity.pdbx_description
1 polymer ?
#
loop_
_entity_poly.entity_id
_entity_poly.type
_entity_poly.pdbx_seq_one_letter_code
_entity_poly.pdbx_strand_id
1 'polypeptide(L)'
;MLEVKFESVVPNIQLDTPSNYSENNVLSTIENISTEITKWDKASDISEQALTQLDSFSLKPAWVKQYHLKVVNSVRRLVSSWNCNNTSCKWRAPQLTKDQRNSLQVIYDLHIKLKDLRSKLSVQMKELGISEEIQAESQEPSTSSLTMSQSLQRIRWKGDIVYIHSGLNNYQKENFDANSWPSWDKNPYSNFYDSEEEFKQDIEVTNQLRNQIFRDQRYSKVQNLTVGSGRHSEHNQKLANTFRNLVYGNYSYKHIIVKVAQKILKEIDQSV
;
A
#
# COMPACT_ATOMS: atom_id res chain seq x y z
N MET A 1 -67.02 45.96 -13.23
CA MET A 1 -66.25 45.14 -12.26
C MET A 1 -66.96 43.81 -12.16
N LEU A 2 -66.35 42.76 -12.72
CA LEU A 2 -66.92 41.42 -12.84
C LEU A 2 -66.45 40.58 -11.64
N GLU A 3 -67.38 40.18 -10.78
CA GLU A 3 -67.15 39.14 -9.77
C GLU A 3 -67.11 37.78 -10.45
N VAL A 4 -65.94 37.14 -10.43
CA VAL A 4 -65.78 35.75 -10.85
C VAL A 4 -65.89 34.89 -9.59
N LYS A 5 -67.01 34.18 -9.46
CA LYS A 5 -67.18 33.09 -8.48
C LYS A 5 -66.39 31.87 -8.97
N PHE A 6 -65.43 31.42 -8.18
CA PHE A 6 -64.82 30.10 -8.35
C PHE A 6 -65.59 29.09 -7.51
N GLU A 7 -66.37 28.23 -8.19
CA GLU A 7 -66.94 27.03 -7.60
C GLU A 7 -65.82 25.99 -7.40
N SER A 8 -65.58 25.59 -6.15
CA SER A 8 -64.69 24.49 -5.81
C SER A 8 -65.40 23.17 -6.09
N VAL A 9 -65.12 22.55 -7.23
CA VAL A 9 -65.49 21.16 -7.49
C VAL A 9 -64.50 20.29 -6.73
N VAL A 10 -64.87 19.82 -5.53
CA VAL A 10 -64.16 18.75 -4.85
C VAL A 10 -64.60 17.44 -5.51
N PRO A 11 -63.71 16.68 -6.17
CA PRO A 11 -64.07 15.36 -6.66
C PRO A 11 -64.34 14.46 -5.45
N ASN A 12 -65.55 13.91 -5.41
CA ASN A 12 -65.98 12.94 -4.42
C ASN A 12 -65.23 11.63 -4.68
N ILE A 13 -64.06 11.47 -4.04
CA ILE A 13 -63.32 10.20 -4.06
C ILE A 13 -64.07 9.25 -3.12
N GLN A 14 -64.98 8.46 -3.68
CA GLN A 14 -65.48 7.28 -3.00
C GLN A 14 -64.32 6.29 -2.88
N LEU A 15 -63.75 6.18 -1.68
CA LEU A 15 -62.96 5.03 -1.31
C LEU A 15 -63.91 3.83 -1.21
N ASP A 16 -63.95 3.02 -2.26
CA ASP A 16 -64.39 1.63 -2.14
C ASP A 16 -63.48 0.95 -1.13
N THR A 17 -63.98 0.80 0.10
CA THR A 17 -63.30 0.07 1.16
C THR A 17 -63.71 -1.39 1.05
N PRO A 18 -62.80 -2.32 0.69
CA PRO A 18 -63.10 -3.73 0.78
C PRO A 18 -63.24 -4.07 2.26
N SER A 19 -64.46 -4.43 2.67
CA SER A 19 -64.81 -4.83 4.03
C SER A 19 -64.31 -6.25 4.33
N ASN A 20 -62.98 -6.47 4.32
CA ASN A 20 -62.35 -7.58 5.03
C ASN A 20 -60.81 -7.46 5.03
N TYR A 21 -60.28 -6.43 5.68
CA TYR A 21 -58.89 -6.51 6.14
C TYR A 21 -58.92 -7.14 7.54
N SER A 22 -58.53 -8.41 7.63
CA SER A 22 -58.20 -9.05 8.91
C SER A 22 -57.25 -8.12 9.68
N GLU A 23 -57.63 -7.65 10.87
CA GLU A 23 -56.84 -6.72 11.70
C GLU A 23 -55.39 -7.21 11.90
N ASN A 24 -55.17 -8.53 11.91
CA ASN A 24 -53.85 -9.15 11.96
C ASN A 24 -52.93 -8.77 10.79
N ASN A 25 -53.49 -8.46 9.62
CA ASN A 25 -52.73 -8.10 8.42
C ASN A 25 -52.28 -6.62 8.46
N VAL A 26 -53.12 -5.73 8.99
CA VAL A 26 -52.80 -4.30 9.17
C VAL A 26 -51.73 -4.12 10.25
N LEU A 27 -51.86 -4.81 11.39
CA LEU A 27 -50.85 -4.77 12.45
C LEU A 27 -49.49 -5.30 11.95
N SER A 28 -49.49 -6.42 11.24
CA SER A 28 -48.25 -6.95 10.65
C SER A 28 -47.62 -6.00 9.62
N THR A 29 -48.43 -5.27 8.86
CA THR A 29 -47.94 -4.27 7.89
C THR A 29 -47.34 -3.06 8.60
N ILE A 30 -47.97 -2.58 9.69
CA ILE A 30 -47.46 -1.47 10.51
C ILE A 30 -46.14 -1.87 11.20
N GLU A 31 -46.08 -3.08 11.77
CA GLU A 31 -44.84 -3.62 12.35
C GLU A 31 -43.73 -3.71 11.30
N ASN A 32 -44.04 -4.23 10.11
CA ASN A 32 -43.08 -4.27 9.01
C ASN A 32 -42.58 -2.87 8.64
N ILE A 33 -43.48 -1.89 8.45
CA ILE A 33 -43.10 -0.50 8.15
C ILE A 33 -42.22 0.08 9.28
N SER A 34 -42.57 -0.14 10.55
CA SER A 34 -41.79 0.35 11.69
C SER A 34 -40.39 -0.28 11.77
N THR A 35 -40.28 -1.59 11.48
CA THR A 35 -38.98 -2.26 11.42
C THR A 35 -38.13 -1.74 10.26
N GLU A 36 -38.73 -1.45 9.10
CA GLU A 36 -38.04 -0.85 7.97
C GLU A 36 -37.56 0.58 8.29
N ILE A 37 -38.40 1.43 8.90
CA ILE A 37 -37.98 2.77 9.36
C ILE A 37 -36.78 2.67 10.32
N THR A 38 -36.84 1.75 11.28
CA THR A 38 -35.75 1.54 12.25
C THR A 38 -34.46 1.08 11.57
N LYS A 39 -34.55 0.26 10.51
CA LYS A 39 -33.38 -0.12 9.70
C LYS A 39 -32.79 1.10 8.97
N TRP A 40 -33.64 1.96 8.39
CA TRP A 40 -33.21 3.18 7.71
C TRP A 40 -32.49 4.16 8.64
N ASP A 41 -33.00 4.39 9.85
CA ASP A 41 -32.36 5.26 10.84
C ASP A 41 -30.96 4.73 11.21
N LYS A 42 -30.85 3.43 11.49
CA LYS A 42 -29.55 2.80 11.78
C LYS A 42 -28.59 2.85 10.59
N ALA A 43 -29.09 2.69 9.37
CA ALA A 43 -28.27 2.79 8.16
C ALA A 43 -27.75 4.22 7.96
N SER A 44 -28.57 5.23 8.29
CA SER A 44 -28.17 6.63 8.27
C SER A 44 -27.03 6.91 9.26
N ASP A 45 -27.15 6.42 10.51
CA ASP A 45 -26.11 6.57 11.54
C ASP A 45 -24.79 5.91 11.11
N ILE A 46 -24.83 4.70 10.52
CA ILE A 46 -23.65 4.01 9.99
C ILE A 46 -23.01 4.84 8.87
N SER A 47 -23.82 5.41 7.98
CA SER A 47 -23.35 6.25 6.89
C SER A 47 -22.62 7.50 7.41
N GLU A 48 -23.16 8.19 8.41
CA GLU A 48 -22.52 9.36 9.00
C GLU A 48 -21.19 9.02 9.69
N GLN A 49 -21.13 7.91 10.42
CA GLN A 49 -19.90 7.40 11.02
C GLN A 49 -18.86 7.02 9.95
N ALA A 50 -19.29 6.38 8.87
CA ALA A 50 -18.43 6.02 7.74
C ALA A 50 -17.80 7.25 7.08
N LEU A 51 -18.61 8.29 6.84
CA LEU A 51 -18.14 9.55 6.27
C LEU A 51 -17.12 10.22 7.19
N THR A 52 -17.38 10.26 8.49
CA THR A 52 -16.47 10.83 9.49
C THR A 52 -15.14 10.08 9.53
N GLN A 53 -15.17 8.75 9.50
CA GLN A 53 -13.96 7.93 9.47
C GLN A 53 -13.18 8.10 8.16
N LEU A 54 -13.87 8.14 7.02
CA LEU A 54 -13.26 8.41 5.71
C LEU A 54 -12.58 9.79 5.68
N ASP A 55 -13.22 10.80 6.27
CA ASP A 55 -12.67 12.14 6.40
C ASP A 55 -11.42 12.17 7.28
N SER A 56 -11.36 11.34 8.33
CA SER A 56 -10.17 11.19 9.19
C SER A 56 -8.98 10.54 8.46
N PHE A 57 -9.23 9.71 7.45
CA PHE A 57 -8.19 9.08 6.63
C PHE A 57 -7.73 9.95 5.48
N SER A 58 -8.43 11.05 5.21
CA SER A 58 -8.17 11.91 4.08
C SER A 58 -6.78 12.54 4.18
N LEU A 59 -5.97 12.33 3.15
CA LEU A 59 -4.70 13.03 2.95
C LEU A 59 -4.99 14.49 2.59
N LYS A 60 -5.31 15.31 3.60
CA LYS A 60 -5.56 16.74 3.48
C LYS A 60 -4.24 17.53 3.56
N PRO A 61 -4.06 18.58 2.75
CA PRO A 61 -4.98 19.08 1.73
C PRO A 61 -5.00 18.21 0.46
N ALA A 62 -6.01 18.37 -0.41
CA ALA A 62 -6.22 17.50 -1.59
C ALA A 62 -4.99 17.37 -2.52
N TRP A 63 -4.13 18.39 -2.59
CA TRP A 63 -2.90 18.33 -3.39
C TRP A 63 -1.90 17.28 -2.87
N VAL A 64 -1.89 16.96 -1.57
CA VAL A 64 -1.05 15.90 -0.97
C VAL A 64 -1.47 14.53 -1.49
N LYS A 65 -2.79 14.27 -1.50
CA LYS A 65 -3.36 13.06 -2.11
C LYS A 65 -2.96 12.94 -3.59
N GLN A 66 -3.16 14.01 -4.36
CA GLN A 66 -2.82 14.04 -5.79
C GLN A 66 -1.33 13.83 -6.04
N TYR A 67 -0.47 14.42 -5.20
CA TYR A 67 0.98 14.23 -5.26
C TYR A 67 1.34 12.75 -5.09
N HIS A 68 0.90 12.11 -4.00
CA HIS A 68 1.22 10.71 -3.74
C HIS A 68 0.65 9.77 -4.81
N LEU A 69 -0.58 10.00 -5.28
CA LEU A 69 -1.16 9.21 -6.38
C LEU A 69 -0.37 9.36 -7.68
N LYS A 70 0.07 10.57 -8.03
CA LYS A 70 0.91 10.82 -9.22
C LYS A 70 2.25 10.09 -9.09
N VAL A 71 2.88 10.15 -7.92
CA VAL A 71 4.15 9.46 -7.65
C VAL A 71 3.95 7.94 -7.73
N VAL A 72 2.92 7.38 -7.09
CA VAL A 72 2.63 5.93 -7.14
C VAL A 72 2.34 5.46 -8.56
N ASN A 73 1.57 6.22 -9.35
CA ASN A 73 1.32 5.89 -10.75
C ASN A 73 2.61 5.92 -11.62
N SER A 74 3.55 6.82 -11.30
CA SER A 74 4.86 6.86 -11.94
C SER A 74 5.70 5.63 -11.56
N VAL A 75 5.73 5.29 -10.27
CA VAL A 75 6.42 4.09 -9.78
C VAL A 75 5.81 2.82 -10.37
N ARG A 76 4.48 2.74 -10.48
CA ARG A 76 3.79 1.60 -11.11
C ARG A 76 4.31 1.38 -12.53
N ARG A 77 4.39 2.42 -13.36
CA ARG A 77 4.91 2.31 -14.73
C ARG A 77 6.37 1.87 -14.75
N LEU A 78 7.21 2.51 -13.93
CA LEU A 78 8.64 2.22 -13.81
C LEU A 78 8.88 0.75 -13.44
N VAL A 79 8.16 0.27 -12.44
CA VAL A 79 8.32 -1.06 -11.85
C VAL A 79 7.68 -2.15 -12.71
N SER A 80 6.51 -1.89 -13.32
CA SER A 80 5.83 -2.87 -14.19
C SER A 80 6.59 -3.10 -15.50
N SER A 81 7.31 -2.10 -15.99
CA SER A 81 8.18 -2.25 -17.17
C SER A 81 9.41 -3.10 -16.91
N TRP A 82 9.76 -3.33 -15.64
CA TRP A 82 10.89 -4.15 -15.26
C TRP A 82 10.43 -5.57 -14.94
N ASN A 83 10.64 -6.49 -15.88
CA ASN A 83 10.48 -7.93 -15.70
C ASN A 83 11.81 -8.63 -15.98
N CYS A 84 12.31 -9.39 -15.01
CA CYS A 84 13.72 -9.73 -15.01
C CYS A 84 14.08 -11.02 -14.28
N ASN A 85 14.54 -12.02 -15.04
CA ASN A 85 14.92 -13.33 -14.50
C ASN A 85 16.43 -13.55 -14.45
N ASN A 86 17.26 -12.72 -15.11
CA ASN A 86 18.71 -12.91 -15.17
C ASN A 86 19.51 -11.84 -14.41
N THR A 87 20.75 -12.18 -14.03
CA THR A 87 21.66 -11.32 -13.24
C THR A 87 21.92 -9.96 -13.89
N SER A 88 22.21 -9.95 -15.19
CA SER A 88 22.57 -8.70 -15.92
C SER A 88 21.45 -7.66 -15.90
N CYS A 89 20.21 -8.11 -15.98
CA CYS A 89 19.04 -7.26 -15.96
C CYS A 89 18.67 -6.85 -14.51
N LYS A 90 18.97 -7.67 -13.50
CA LYS A 90 18.83 -7.28 -12.07
C LYS A 90 19.73 -6.10 -11.73
N TRP A 91 20.95 -6.06 -12.27
CA TRP A 91 21.84 -4.90 -12.13
C TRP A 91 21.34 -3.64 -12.83
N ARG A 92 20.38 -3.75 -13.76
CA ARG A 92 19.75 -2.63 -14.47
C ARG A 92 18.39 -2.23 -13.90
N ALA A 93 17.97 -2.83 -12.78
CA ALA A 93 16.70 -2.47 -12.16
C ALA A 93 16.60 -0.96 -11.87
N PRO A 94 15.40 -0.36 -11.98
CA PRO A 94 15.23 1.06 -11.72
C PRO A 94 15.50 1.39 -10.24
N GLN A 95 16.05 2.57 -9.98
CA GLN A 95 16.30 3.04 -8.62
C GLN A 95 15.12 3.88 -8.14
N LEU A 96 14.47 3.43 -7.06
CA LEU A 96 13.41 4.20 -6.41
C LEU A 96 14.02 5.23 -5.45
N THR A 97 13.57 6.48 -5.53
CA THR A 97 13.93 7.54 -4.57
C THR A 97 13.23 7.33 -3.23
N LYS A 98 13.73 8.00 -2.18
CA LYS A 98 13.09 8.01 -0.86
C LYS A 98 11.65 8.50 -0.93
N ASP A 99 11.39 9.56 -1.69
CA ASP A 99 10.05 10.13 -1.84
C ASP A 99 9.09 9.19 -2.58
N GLN A 100 9.59 8.45 -3.57
CA GLN A 100 8.83 7.40 -4.24
C GLN A 100 8.45 6.27 -3.28
N ARG A 101 9.40 5.77 -2.48
CA ARG A 101 9.15 4.76 -1.45
C ARG A 101 8.16 5.25 -0.40
N ASN A 102 8.32 6.48 0.08
CA ASN A 102 7.42 7.11 1.04
C ASN A 102 6.00 7.22 0.49
N SER A 103 5.85 7.66 -0.76
CA SER A 103 4.54 7.78 -1.39
C SER A 103 3.84 6.43 -1.55
N LEU A 104 4.58 5.38 -1.93
CA LEU A 104 4.05 4.01 -1.95
C LEU A 104 3.50 3.59 -0.59
N GLN A 105 4.27 3.80 0.48
CA GLN A 105 3.82 3.42 1.81
C GLN A 105 2.63 4.25 2.30
N VAL A 106 2.59 5.55 2.00
CA VAL A 106 1.44 6.41 2.35
C VAL A 106 0.14 5.91 1.68
N ILE A 107 0.19 5.57 0.39
CA ILE A 107 -0.97 5.05 -0.32
C ILE A 107 -1.33 3.63 0.16
N TYR A 108 -0.34 2.79 0.46
CA TYR A 108 -0.59 1.47 1.04
C TYR A 108 -1.25 1.55 2.42
N ASP A 109 -0.74 2.38 3.33
CA ASP A 109 -1.30 2.58 4.66
C ASP A 109 -2.75 3.11 4.57
N LEU A 110 -3.03 4.01 3.62
CA LEU A 110 -4.39 4.47 3.33
C LEU A 110 -5.27 3.32 2.80
N HIS A 111 -4.75 2.51 1.88
CA HIS A 111 -5.45 1.36 1.32
C HIS A 111 -5.88 0.37 2.41
N ILE A 112 -4.98 0.02 3.34
CA ILE A 112 -5.30 -0.88 4.46
C ILE A 112 -6.40 -0.31 5.34
N LYS A 113 -6.36 0.99 5.67
CA LYS A 113 -7.41 1.65 6.46
C LYS A 113 -8.77 1.62 5.75
N LEU A 114 -8.78 1.84 4.44
CA LEU A 114 -10.00 1.77 3.63
C LEU A 114 -10.54 0.34 3.52
N LYS A 115 -9.67 -0.67 3.40
CA LYS A 115 -10.06 -2.08 3.39
C LYS A 115 -10.68 -2.50 4.73
N ASP A 116 -10.08 -2.10 5.85
CA ASP A 116 -10.62 -2.33 7.19
C ASP A 116 -11.99 -1.65 7.40
N LEU A 117 -12.11 -0.39 6.98
CA LEU A 117 -13.39 0.34 7.02
C LEU A 117 -14.46 -0.37 6.19
N ARG A 118 -14.14 -0.76 4.95
CA ARG A 118 -15.06 -1.52 4.07
C ARG A 118 -15.50 -2.81 4.74
N SER A 119 -14.59 -3.56 5.35
CA SER A 119 -14.92 -4.81 6.04
C SER A 119 -15.88 -4.57 7.20
N LYS A 120 -15.62 -3.56 8.04
CA LYS A 120 -16.49 -3.20 9.18
C LYS A 120 -17.88 -2.77 8.72
N LEU A 121 -17.96 -1.92 7.69
CA LEU A 121 -19.23 -1.47 7.13
C LEU A 121 -20.01 -2.63 6.52
N SER A 122 -19.34 -3.56 5.83
CA SER A 122 -19.99 -4.74 5.25
C SER A 122 -20.62 -5.64 6.33
N VAL A 123 -19.95 -5.82 7.47
CA VAL A 123 -20.50 -6.56 8.62
C VAL A 123 -21.73 -5.85 9.19
N GLN A 124 -21.64 -4.55 9.45
CA GLN A 124 -22.76 -3.76 10.00
C GLN A 124 -23.97 -3.73 9.06
N MET A 125 -23.76 -3.62 7.74
CA MET A 125 -24.85 -3.65 6.75
C MET A 125 -25.50 -5.03 6.65
N LYS A 126 -24.71 -6.11 6.80
CA LYS A 126 -25.24 -7.48 6.86
C LYS A 126 -26.09 -7.72 8.10
N GLU A 127 -25.69 -7.19 9.26
CA GLU A 127 -26.48 -7.25 10.50
C GLU A 127 -27.83 -6.54 10.38
N LEU A 128 -27.91 -5.49 9.56
CA LEU A 128 -29.17 -4.78 9.28
C LEU A 128 -30.05 -5.47 8.21
N GLY A 129 -29.56 -6.53 7.57
CA GLY A 129 -30.25 -7.20 6.46
C GLY A 129 -30.34 -6.35 5.19
N ILE A 130 -29.43 -5.38 5.02
CA ILE A 130 -29.43 -4.40 3.92
C ILE A 130 -28.60 -4.89 2.72
N SER A 131 -27.81 -5.97 2.85
CA SER A 131 -26.93 -6.46 1.78
C SER A 131 -27.33 -7.81 1.20
N GLU A 132 -27.46 -7.86 -0.13
CA GLU A 132 -27.15 -9.03 -0.96
C GLU A 132 -25.65 -9.37 -0.85
N GLU A 133 -25.30 -10.65 -1.02
CA GLU A 133 -23.99 -11.26 -0.79
C GLU A 133 -22.78 -10.43 -1.29
N ILE A 134 -22.31 -9.48 -0.48
CA ILE A 134 -20.92 -9.07 -0.52
C ILE A 134 -20.18 -10.23 0.14
N GLN A 135 -19.55 -11.08 -0.67
CA GLN A 135 -18.62 -12.08 -0.16
C GLN A 135 -17.59 -11.34 0.70
N ALA A 136 -17.73 -11.46 2.02
CA ALA A 136 -16.68 -11.08 2.94
C ALA A 136 -15.49 -11.95 2.54
N GLU A 137 -14.44 -11.34 1.98
CA GLU A 137 -13.15 -11.99 1.86
C GLU A 137 -12.82 -12.51 3.25
N SER A 138 -12.81 -13.83 3.40
CA SER A 138 -12.60 -14.51 4.67
C SER A 138 -11.30 -13.98 5.26
N GLN A 139 -11.40 -13.15 6.30
CA GLN A 139 -10.26 -12.83 7.14
C GLN A 139 -9.93 -14.12 7.88
N GLU A 140 -9.06 -14.94 7.29
CA GLU A 140 -8.35 -15.92 8.11
C GLU A 140 -7.63 -15.16 9.22
N PRO A 141 -7.83 -15.54 10.49
CA PRO A 141 -7.09 -14.96 11.58
C PRO A 141 -5.63 -15.42 11.44
N SER A 142 -4.80 -14.60 10.79
CA SER A 142 -3.39 -14.91 10.62
C SER A 142 -2.72 -14.93 11.99
N THR A 143 -2.48 -16.13 12.49
CA THR A 143 -1.62 -16.43 13.64
C THR A 143 -0.26 -15.76 13.45
N SER A 144 -0.05 -14.62 14.10
CA SER A 144 1.24 -13.98 14.39
C SER A 144 2.30 -13.92 13.26
N SER A 145 1.92 -13.86 11.99
CA SER A 145 2.84 -13.50 10.91
C SER A 145 3.06 -11.99 10.94
N LEU A 146 4.30 -11.54 10.73
CA LEU A 146 4.62 -10.12 10.66
C LEU A 146 3.72 -9.46 9.61
N THR A 147 3.04 -8.35 9.90
CA THR A 147 2.25 -7.67 8.85
C THR A 147 3.19 -6.98 7.86
N MET A 148 2.76 -6.78 6.61
CA MET A 148 3.56 -6.08 5.61
C MET A 148 3.99 -4.68 6.10
N SER A 149 3.12 -3.93 6.81
CA SER A 149 3.48 -2.64 7.43
C SER A 149 4.61 -2.77 8.46
N GLN A 150 4.58 -3.81 9.31
CA GLN A 150 5.67 -4.10 10.26
C GLN A 150 6.97 -4.46 9.53
N SER A 151 6.88 -5.22 8.43
CA SER A 151 8.03 -5.55 7.59
C SER A 151 8.67 -4.29 6.99
N LEU A 152 7.86 -3.38 6.43
CA LEU A 152 8.33 -2.10 5.88
C LEU A 152 9.05 -1.24 6.93
N GLN A 153 8.56 -1.25 8.17
CA GLN A 153 9.21 -0.56 9.29
C GLN A 153 10.55 -1.21 9.63
N ARG A 154 10.61 -2.55 9.74
CA ARG A 154 11.84 -3.29 10.07
C ARG A 154 12.94 -3.10 9.03
N ILE A 155 12.59 -3.07 7.75
CA ILE A 155 13.57 -2.80 6.67
C ILE A 155 13.87 -1.31 6.49
N ARG A 156 13.35 -0.44 7.36
CA ARG A 156 13.49 1.03 7.26
C ARG A 156 13.14 1.55 5.86
N TRP A 157 12.00 1.15 5.32
CA TRP A 157 11.58 1.49 3.97
C TRP A 157 11.60 3.01 3.67
N LYS A 158 11.18 3.82 4.65
CA LYS A 158 11.19 5.30 4.59
C LYS A 158 12.57 5.93 4.83
N GLY A 159 13.57 5.14 5.22
CA GLY A 159 14.92 5.58 5.48
C GLY A 159 15.69 5.94 4.21
N ASP A 160 16.84 6.59 4.39
CA ASP A 160 17.75 6.88 3.28
C ASP A 160 18.31 5.58 2.67
N ILE A 161 18.55 4.58 3.53
CA ILE A 161 19.02 3.25 3.20
C ILE A 161 17.95 2.23 3.62
N VAL A 162 17.52 1.39 2.68
CA VAL A 162 16.63 0.25 2.93
C VAL A 162 17.46 -0.93 3.42
N TYR A 163 17.01 -1.59 4.48
CA TYR A 163 17.77 -2.64 5.13
C TYR A 163 17.51 -4.01 4.53
N ILE A 164 18.53 -4.61 3.92
CA ILE A 164 18.48 -5.98 3.40
C ILE A 164 19.10 -7.02 4.34
N HIS A 165 19.65 -6.60 5.48
CA HIS A 165 20.20 -7.47 6.54
C HIS A 165 19.97 -6.90 7.95
N SER A 166 20.04 -7.76 8.97
CA SER A 166 19.61 -7.43 10.35
C SER A 166 20.56 -6.57 11.21
N GLY A 167 21.81 -6.32 10.80
CA GLY A 167 22.78 -5.58 11.60
C GLY A 167 23.46 -4.40 10.89
N LEU A 168 23.44 -3.20 11.46
CA LEU A 168 24.05 -1.97 10.92
C LEU A 168 25.50 -2.15 10.43
N ASN A 169 26.30 -2.94 11.15
CA ASN A 169 27.71 -3.15 10.84
C ASN A 169 27.96 -3.95 9.56
N ASN A 170 26.96 -4.69 9.05
CA ASN A 170 27.14 -5.47 7.82
C ASN A 170 27.15 -4.59 6.55
N TYR A 171 26.70 -3.32 6.61
CA TYR A 171 26.85 -2.39 5.48
C TYR A 171 28.31 -2.01 5.20
N GLN A 172 29.18 -2.18 6.20
CA GLN A 172 30.62 -1.98 6.06
C GLN A 172 31.35 -3.20 5.48
N LYS A 173 30.70 -4.37 5.43
CA LYS A 173 31.27 -5.59 4.89
C LYS A 173 31.13 -5.62 3.36
N GLU A 174 32.06 -6.30 2.70
CA GLU A 174 32.06 -6.46 1.24
C GLU A 174 30.87 -7.31 0.77
N ASN A 175 30.58 -8.37 1.51
CA ASN A 175 29.46 -9.26 1.26
C ASN A 175 28.41 -9.16 2.36
N PHE A 176 27.16 -9.18 1.96
CA PHE A 176 26.01 -9.35 2.83
C PHE A 176 25.77 -10.82 3.14
N ASP A 177 25.41 -11.08 4.39
CA ASP A 177 24.98 -12.40 4.84
C ASP A 177 23.47 -12.55 4.61
N ALA A 178 23.10 -13.50 3.75
CA ALA A 178 21.71 -13.80 3.45
C ALA A 178 20.95 -14.39 4.64
N ASN A 179 21.66 -15.02 5.59
CA ASN A 179 21.11 -15.57 6.82
C ASN A 179 21.17 -14.59 8.01
N SER A 180 21.43 -13.31 7.73
CA SER A 180 21.52 -12.31 8.79
C SER A 180 20.18 -12.07 9.50
N TRP A 181 19.06 -12.18 8.78
CA TRP A 181 17.74 -12.10 9.40
C TRP A 181 17.43 -13.34 10.24
N PRO A 182 16.50 -13.26 11.20
CA PRO A 182 15.94 -14.44 11.85
C PRO A 182 15.35 -15.44 10.83
N SER A 183 14.88 -16.59 11.33
CA SER A 183 14.18 -17.60 10.53
C SER A 183 13.14 -16.98 9.57
N TRP A 184 12.89 -17.63 8.43
CA TRP A 184 12.06 -17.07 7.35
C TRP A 184 10.70 -16.52 7.81
N ASP A 185 10.00 -17.23 8.71
CA ASP A 185 8.72 -16.80 9.29
C ASP A 185 8.78 -15.44 10.03
N LYS A 186 9.98 -15.07 10.51
CA LYS A 186 10.25 -13.81 11.22
C LYS A 186 11.06 -12.83 10.37
N ASN A 187 11.51 -13.24 9.19
CA ASN A 187 12.25 -12.40 8.25
C ASN A 187 11.29 -11.38 7.65
N PRO A 188 11.58 -10.07 7.69
CA PRO A 188 10.68 -9.07 7.12
C PRO A 188 10.48 -9.21 5.60
N TYR A 189 11.38 -9.90 4.90
CA TYR A 189 11.28 -10.16 3.46
C TYR A 189 10.32 -11.29 3.07
N SER A 190 9.87 -12.10 4.03
CA SER A 190 8.86 -13.15 3.77
C SER A 190 7.54 -12.61 3.22
N ASN A 191 7.19 -11.36 3.54
CA ASN A 191 6.00 -10.69 3.01
C ASN A 191 6.13 -10.24 1.55
N PHE A 192 7.35 -10.20 1.00
CA PHE A 192 7.64 -9.64 -0.33
C PHE A 192 8.14 -10.66 -1.34
N TYR A 193 8.53 -11.85 -0.86
CA TYR A 193 9.09 -12.94 -1.64
C TYR A 193 8.23 -14.18 -1.46
N ASP A 194 8.19 -15.03 -2.48
CA ASP A 194 7.38 -16.24 -2.40
C ASP A 194 8.15 -17.39 -1.71
N SER A 195 9.48 -17.30 -1.60
CA SER A 195 10.34 -18.28 -0.91
C SER A 195 11.62 -17.68 -0.31
N GLU A 196 12.21 -18.37 0.67
CA GLU A 196 13.49 -17.97 1.27
C GLU A 196 14.64 -18.08 0.24
N GLU A 197 14.61 -19.10 -0.61
CA GLU A 197 15.60 -19.36 -1.66
C GLU A 197 15.67 -18.21 -2.66
N GLU A 198 14.51 -17.68 -3.08
CA GLU A 198 14.42 -16.55 -3.99
C GLU A 198 15.10 -15.29 -3.38
N PHE A 199 14.86 -15.03 -2.09
CA PHE A 199 15.51 -13.93 -1.39
C PHE A 199 17.03 -14.13 -1.29
N LYS A 200 17.49 -15.34 -0.95
CA LYS A 200 18.93 -15.67 -0.88
C LYS A 200 19.64 -15.47 -2.22
N GLN A 201 19.01 -15.87 -3.32
CA GLN A 201 19.54 -15.64 -4.68
C GLN A 201 19.70 -14.14 -4.99
N ASP A 202 18.73 -13.32 -4.59
CA ASP A 202 18.82 -11.86 -4.81
C ASP A 202 19.89 -11.19 -3.95
N ILE A 203 20.19 -11.72 -2.76
CA ILE A 203 21.35 -11.31 -1.95
C ILE A 203 22.66 -11.73 -2.62
N GLU A 204 22.73 -12.93 -3.22
CA GLU A 204 23.92 -13.36 -3.95
C GLU A 204 24.21 -12.45 -5.15
N VAL A 205 23.19 -12.12 -5.94
CA VAL A 205 23.31 -11.15 -7.06
C VAL A 205 23.78 -9.79 -6.56
N THR A 206 23.28 -9.35 -5.40
CA THR A 206 23.74 -8.12 -4.73
C THR A 206 25.23 -8.20 -4.42
N ASN A 207 25.68 -9.30 -3.82
CA ASN A 207 27.09 -9.51 -3.45
C ASN A 207 28.00 -9.54 -4.67
N GLN A 208 27.59 -10.16 -5.78
CA GLN A 208 28.35 -10.12 -7.03
C GLN A 208 28.57 -8.68 -7.52
N LEU A 209 27.51 -7.85 -7.52
CA LEU A 209 27.61 -6.45 -7.92
C LEU A 209 28.47 -5.64 -6.92
N ARG A 210 28.32 -5.87 -5.62
CA ARG A 210 29.16 -5.20 -4.60
C ARG A 210 30.63 -5.55 -4.76
N ASN A 211 30.95 -6.82 -4.96
CA ASN A 211 32.33 -7.27 -5.18
C ASN A 211 32.95 -6.60 -6.40
N GLN A 212 32.17 -6.43 -7.48
CA GLN A 212 32.61 -5.65 -8.64
C GLN A 212 32.89 -4.19 -8.27
N ILE A 213 31.97 -3.51 -7.56
CA ILE A 213 32.15 -2.12 -7.12
C ILE A 213 33.38 -1.97 -6.20
N PHE A 214 33.58 -2.88 -5.24
CA PHE A 214 34.74 -2.87 -4.34
C PHE A 214 36.04 -3.10 -5.10
N ARG A 215 36.06 -4.01 -6.08
CA ARG A 215 37.21 -4.26 -6.95
C ARG A 215 37.57 -3.00 -7.74
N ASP A 216 36.58 -2.36 -8.37
CA ASP A 216 36.77 -1.14 -9.15
C ASP A 216 37.25 0.02 -8.26
N GLN A 217 36.73 0.11 -7.02
CA GLN A 217 37.21 1.07 -6.02
C GLN A 217 38.69 0.83 -5.67
N ARG A 218 39.10 -0.43 -5.44
CA ARG A 218 40.52 -0.76 -5.17
C ARG A 218 41.41 -0.38 -6.35
N TYR A 219 41.01 -0.70 -7.59
CA TYR A 219 41.77 -0.31 -8.79
C TYR A 219 41.92 1.20 -8.92
N SER A 220 40.86 1.98 -8.68
CA SER A 220 40.93 3.44 -8.71
C SER A 220 41.92 4.00 -7.66
N LYS A 221 41.98 3.41 -6.46
CA LYS A 221 42.93 3.82 -5.41
C LYS A 221 44.38 3.55 -5.83
N VAL A 222 44.65 2.41 -6.47
CA VAL A 222 45.99 2.06 -6.97
C VAL A 222 46.41 3.01 -8.10
N GLN A 223 45.54 3.28 -9.07
CA GLN A 223 45.82 4.25 -10.12
C GLN A 223 46.11 5.64 -9.55
N ASN A 224 45.38 6.07 -8.53
CA ASN A 224 45.59 7.36 -7.85
C ASN A 224 46.92 7.46 -7.10
N LEU A 225 47.52 6.34 -6.66
CA LEU A 225 48.88 6.33 -6.08
C LEU A 225 49.97 6.48 -7.15
N THR A 226 49.62 6.30 -8.43
CA THR A 226 50.59 6.29 -9.55
C THR A 226 50.67 7.65 -10.27
N VAL A 227 49.70 8.55 -10.07
CA VAL A 227 49.64 9.89 -10.67
C VAL A 227 49.77 10.96 -9.58
N GLY A 228 50.68 11.92 -9.77
CA GLY A 228 51.18 12.82 -8.71
C GLY A 228 50.13 13.57 -7.88
N SER A 229 50.45 13.76 -6.60
CA SER A 229 49.61 14.23 -5.49
C SER A 229 48.96 15.62 -5.62
N GLY A 230 49.38 16.45 -6.57
CA GLY A 230 49.05 17.89 -6.60
C GLY A 230 47.83 18.32 -7.43
N ARG A 231 47.25 17.47 -8.30
CA ARG A 231 46.29 17.92 -9.33
C ARG A 231 44.85 17.39 -9.24
N HIS A 232 44.52 16.54 -8.26
CA HIS A 232 43.32 15.68 -8.35
C HIS A 232 42.39 15.67 -7.12
N SER A 233 42.50 16.61 -6.16
CA SER A 233 41.73 16.53 -4.90
C SER A 233 40.20 16.49 -5.13
N GLU A 234 39.66 17.37 -5.97
CA GLU A 234 38.21 17.41 -6.23
C GLU A 234 37.69 16.23 -7.03
N HIS A 235 38.42 15.82 -8.09
CA HIS A 235 38.03 14.68 -8.91
C HIS A 235 38.05 13.38 -8.10
N ASN A 236 39.09 13.19 -7.28
CA ASN A 236 39.22 12.04 -6.39
C ASN A 236 38.17 12.07 -5.27
N GLN A 237 37.83 13.24 -4.74
CA GLN A 237 36.77 13.38 -3.76
C GLN A 237 35.39 13.07 -4.37
N LYS A 238 35.12 13.54 -5.60
CA LYS A 238 33.90 13.18 -6.35
C LYS A 238 33.83 11.68 -6.61
N LEU A 239 34.91 11.04 -7.07
CA LEU A 239 34.97 9.59 -7.27
C LEU A 239 34.75 8.82 -5.96
N ALA A 240 35.44 9.24 -4.88
CA ALA A 240 35.27 8.63 -3.56
C ALA A 240 33.83 8.74 -3.06
N ASN A 241 33.18 9.88 -3.25
CA ASN A 241 31.77 10.08 -2.92
C ASN A 241 30.84 9.22 -3.78
N THR A 242 31.11 9.10 -5.09
CA THR A 242 30.35 8.20 -5.98
C THR A 242 30.45 6.76 -5.53
N PHE A 243 31.67 6.24 -5.27
CA PHE A 243 31.84 4.88 -4.78
C PHE A 243 31.18 4.67 -3.42
N ARG A 244 31.26 5.65 -2.51
CA ARG A 244 30.57 5.60 -1.22
C ARG A 244 29.06 5.43 -1.42
N ASN A 245 28.46 6.18 -2.35
CA ASN A 245 27.03 6.07 -2.65
C ASN A 245 26.64 4.75 -3.33
N LEU A 246 27.51 4.18 -4.17
CA LEU A 246 27.28 2.89 -4.82
C LEU A 246 27.37 1.71 -3.84
N VAL A 247 28.32 1.76 -2.90
CA VAL A 247 28.59 0.67 -1.94
C VAL A 247 27.64 0.69 -0.75
N TYR A 248 27.41 1.88 -0.19
CA TYR A 248 26.67 2.06 1.07
C TYR A 248 25.24 2.59 0.86
N GLY A 249 24.90 2.98 -0.37
CA GLY A 249 23.52 3.29 -0.74
C GLY A 249 22.77 2.06 -1.26
N ASN A 250 21.54 2.31 -1.69
CA ASN A 250 20.63 1.27 -2.18
C ASN A 250 20.97 0.71 -3.58
N TYR A 251 22.08 1.16 -4.19
CA TYR A 251 22.37 0.88 -5.60
C TYR A 251 22.57 -0.62 -5.88
N SER A 252 23.31 -1.31 -5.01
CA SER A 252 23.69 -2.71 -5.25
C SER A 252 22.54 -3.71 -5.12
N TYR A 253 21.43 -3.31 -4.48
CA TYR A 253 20.26 -4.14 -4.22
C TYR A 253 18.95 -3.46 -4.63
N LYS A 254 19.02 -2.57 -5.62
CA LYS A 254 17.85 -1.87 -6.16
C LYS A 254 16.78 -2.84 -6.71
N HIS A 255 17.16 -4.02 -7.22
CA HIS A 255 16.19 -5.05 -7.64
C HIS A 255 15.35 -5.58 -6.48
N ILE A 256 15.93 -5.72 -5.29
CA ILE A 256 15.19 -6.10 -4.07
C ILE A 256 14.16 -5.03 -3.72
N ILE A 257 14.54 -3.75 -3.83
CA ILE A 257 13.62 -2.61 -3.59
C ILE A 257 12.48 -2.61 -4.61
N VAL A 258 12.78 -2.92 -5.87
CA VAL A 258 11.77 -3.02 -6.92
C VAL A 258 10.79 -4.17 -6.65
N LYS A 259 11.26 -5.34 -6.20
CA LYS A 259 10.38 -6.44 -5.79
C LYS A 259 9.47 -6.08 -4.63
N VAL A 260 10.00 -5.42 -3.60
CA VAL A 260 9.18 -4.90 -2.49
C VAL A 260 8.10 -3.96 -3.03
N ALA A 261 8.46 -3.04 -3.94
CA ALA A 261 7.49 -2.15 -4.57
C ALA A 261 6.44 -2.89 -5.43
N GLN A 262 6.83 -3.95 -6.17
CA GLN A 262 5.89 -4.79 -6.92
C GLN A 262 4.85 -5.42 -6.01
N LYS A 263 5.28 -5.99 -4.87
CA LYS A 263 4.36 -6.60 -3.92
C LYS A 263 3.41 -5.58 -3.30
N ILE A 264 3.91 -4.41 -2.89
CA ILE A 264 3.07 -3.32 -2.36
C ILE A 264 2.01 -2.90 -3.40
N LEU A 265 2.42 -2.71 -4.66
CA LEU A 265 1.50 -2.33 -5.74
C LEU A 265 0.45 -3.41 -6.01
N LYS A 266 0.84 -4.69 -5.97
CA LYS A 266 -0.07 -5.82 -6.15
C LYS A 266 -1.17 -5.82 -5.08
N GLU A 267 -0.82 -5.62 -3.81
CA GLU A 267 -1.80 -5.52 -2.72
C GLU A 267 -2.78 -4.36 -2.92
N ILE A 268 -2.28 -3.20 -3.38
CA ILE A 268 -3.12 -2.03 -3.67
C ILE A 268 -4.09 -2.32 -4.83
N ASP A 269 -3.62 -3.00 -5.87
CA ASP A 269 -4.38 -3.23 -7.11
C ASP A 269 -5.38 -4.39 -6.99
N GLN A 270 -5.16 -5.37 -6.10
CA GLN A 270 -6.06 -6.53 -5.89
C GLN A 270 -7.42 -6.19 -5.26
N SER A 271 -7.66 -4.93 -4.87
CA SER A 271 -8.87 -4.51 -4.15
C SER A 271 -9.83 -3.65 -4.97
N VAL A 272 -9.63 -3.57 -6.30
CA VAL A 272 -10.52 -2.90 -7.26
C VAL A 272 -11.45 -3.93 -7.91
#